data_AF-A0A354MR69-F1
#
_entry.id   AF-A0A354MR69-F1
#
_cell.length_a   1.000
_cell.length_b   1.000
_cell.length_c   1.000
_cell.angle_alpha   90.00
_cell.angle_beta   90.00
_cell.angle_gamma   90.00
#
_symmetry.space_group_name_H-M   'P 1'
#
loop_
_entity.id
_entity.type
_entity.pdbx_description
1 polymer ?
#
loop_
_entity_poly.entity_id
_entity_poly.type
_entity_poly.pdbx_seq_one_letter_code
_entity_poly.pdbx_strand_id
1 'polypeptide(L)'
;MPKSDNQKLKIFYILDYLQRNSHQAHPVRASELQDMLLRQHNIECDRKTIYSDVAALQDYGVDIVSLPGKGGGYYVASRNFELPELKLLIDAVQSSRFLTEKKSRELIEKLCSQCS
;
A
#
# COMPACT_ATOMS: atom_id res chain seq x y z
N MET A 1 0.99 19.14 -23.42
CA MET A 1 -0.15 18.23 -23.18
C MET A 1 -0.92 18.76 -21.98
N PRO A 2 -2.26 18.85 -22.01
CA PRO A 2 -3.01 19.44 -20.92
C PRO A 2 -2.78 18.55 -19.69
N LYS A 3 -2.12 19.12 -18.68
CA LYS A 3 -1.89 18.47 -17.39
C LYS A 3 -3.25 18.31 -16.75
N SER A 4 -3.84 17.12 -16.82
CA SER A 4 -5.06 16.84 -16.04
C SER A 4 -4.74 17.11 -14.57
N ASP A 5 -5.66 17.77 -13.86
CA ASP A 5 -5.48 18.12 -12.44
C ASP A 5 -5.14 16.91 -11.57
N ASN A 6 -5.51 15.71 -12.04
CA ASN A 6 -5.25 14.43 -11.39
C ASN A 6 -3.79 13.94 -11.48
N GLN A 7 -2.92 14.56 -12.29
CA GLN A 7 -1.52 14.12 -12.37
C GLN A 7 -0.73 14.34 -11.08
N LYS A 8 -1.11 15.33 -10.25
CA LYS A 8 -0.53 15.49 -8.92
C LYS A 8 -0.98 14.40 -7.94
N LEU A 9 -2.18 13.85 -8.14
CA LEU A 9 -2.76 12.81 -7.29
C LEU A 9 -2.25 11.40 -7.64
N LYS A 10 -1.81 11.20 -8.88
CA LYS A 10 -1.24 9.93 -9.38
C LYS A 10 -0.27 9.26 -8.41
N ILE A 11 0.72 9.99 -7.89
CA ILE A 11 1.75 9.42 -7.00
C ILE A 11 1.13 8.90 -5.69
N PHE A 12 0.09 9.57 -5.18
CA PHE A 12 -0.65 9.13 -4.01
C PHE A 12 -1.51 7.91 -4.31
N TYR A 13 -2.09 7.80 -5.51
CA TYR A 13 -2.81 6.60 -5.93
C TYR A 13 -1.89 5.39 -6.07
N ILE A 14 -0.67 5.58 -6.60
CA ILE A 14 0.35 4.52 -6.62
C ILE A 14 0.69 4.08 -5.20
N LEU A 15 0.94 5.03 -4.30
CA LEU A 15 1.24 4.72 -2.89
C LEU A 15 0.12 3.93 -2.21
N ASP A 16 -1.13 4.42 -2.28
CA ASP A 16 -2.29 3.77 -1.67
C ASP A 16 -2.52 2.36 -2.24
N TYR A 17 -2.34 2.20 -3.54
CA TYR A 17 -2.48 0.90 -4.18
C TYR A 17 -1.40 -0.09 -3.76
N LEU A 18 -0.14 0.34 -3.73
CA LEU A 18 0.97 -0.50 -3.26
C LEU A 18 0.77 -0.88 -1.80
N GLN A 19 0.38 0.05 -0.93
CA GLN A 19 0.12 -0.26 0.47
C GLN A 19 -0.91 -1.38 0.62
N ARG A 20 -2.03 -1.31 -0.09
CA ARG A 20 -3.15 -2.25 0.08
C ARG A 20 -3.01 -3.58 -0.67
N ASN A 21 -2.27 -3.61 -1.77
CA ASN A 21 -2.29 -4.72 -2.73
C ASN A 21 -0.92 -5.37 -2.98
N SER A 22 0.13 -4.91 -2.30
CA SER A 22 1.49 -5.45 -2.50
C SER A 22 2.04 -6.11 -1.23
N HIS A 23 2.74 -7.22 -1.43
CA HIS A 23 3.58 -7.83 -0.39
C HIS A 23 4.71 -8.63 -1.05
N GLN A 24 5.66 -9.11 -0.25
CA GLN A 24 6.84 -9.82 -0.75
C GLN A 24 6.49 -11.00 -1.69
N ALA A 25 5.44 -11.76 -1.38
CA ALA A 25 4.99 -12.89 -2.19
C ALA A 25 4.06 -12.48 -3.36
N HIS A 26 3.55 -11.25 -3.36
CA HIS A 26 2.71 -10.71 -4.43
C HIS A 26 3.13 -9.26 -4.76
N PRO A 27 4.25 -9.09 -5.49
CA PRO A 27 4.68 -7.78 -5.94
C PRO A 27 3.77 -7.27 -7.06
N VAL A 28 3.45 -5.98 -7.03
CA VAL A 28 2.60 -5.32 -8.03
C VAL A 28 3.46 -4.88 -9.22
N ARG A 29 3.10 -5.28 -10.43
CA ARG A 29 3.82 -4.90 -11.64
C ARG A 29 3.54 -3.46 -12.05
N ALA A 30 4.50 -2.86 -12.75
CA ALA A 30 4.30 -1.54 -13.36
C ALA A 30 3.07 -1.50 -14.28
N SER A 31 2.79 -2.58 -15.02
CA SER A 31 1.59 -2.67 -15.86
C SER A 31 0.29 -2.67 -15.06
N GLU A 32 0.29 -3.27 -13.86
CA GLU A 32 -0.89 -3.29 -12.99
C GLU A 32 -1.16 -1.90 -12.42
N LEU A 33 -0.10 -1.15 -12.06
CA LEU A 33 -0.22 0.25 -11.68
C LEU A 33 -0.75 1.11 -12.83
N GLN A 34 -0.28 0.90 -14.07
CA GLN A 34 -0.79 1.60 -15.25
C GLN A 34 -2.28 1.30 -15.47
N ASP A 35 -2.66 0.02 -15.42
CA ASP A 35 -4.05 -0.41 -15.62
C ASP A 35 -4.97 0.16 -14.52
N MET A 36 -4.51 0.16 -13.27
CA MET A 36 -5.22 0.77 -12.14
C MET A 36 -5.43 2.27 -12.35
N LEU A 37 -4.37 3.01 -12.69
CA LEU A 37 -4.42 4.45 -12.92
C LEU A 37 -5.38 4.81 -14.06
N LEU A 38 -5.36 4.04 -15.15
CA LEU A 38 -6.24 4.24 -16.28
C LEU A 38 -7.70 3.93 -15.92
N ARG A 39 -7.97 2.77 -15.33
CA ARG A 39 -9.35 2.29 -15.09
C ARG A 39 -10.05 3.00 -13.94
N GLN A 40 -9.33 3.29 -12.86
CA GLN A 40 -9.92 3.84 -11.63
C GLN A 40 -9.86 5.37 -11.57
N HIS A 41 -8.87 5.97 -12.22
CA HIS A 41 -8.59 7.41 -12.10
C HIS A 41 -8.54 8.15 -13.45
N ASN A 42 -8.72 7.44 -14.57
CA ASN A 42 -8.63 7.99 -15.93
C ASN A 42 -7.28 8.71 -16.18
N ILE A 43 -6.19 8.15 -15.64
CA ILE A 43 -4.83 8.67 -15.78
C ILE A 43 -4.05 7.74 -16.70
N GLU A 44 -3.77 8.21 -17.91
CA GLU A 44 -2.87 7.52 -18.83
C GLU A 44 -1.40 7.88 -18.53
N CYS A 45 -0.55 6.87 -18.39
CA CYS A 45 0.88 7.07 -18.17
C CYS A 45 1.70 5.93 -18.76
N ASP A 46 2.94 6.22 -19.13
CA ASP A 46 3.88 5.22 -19.59
C ASP A 46 4.61 4.53 -18.42
N ARG A 47 5.33 3.45 -18.72
CA ARG A 47 6.08 2.72 -17.69
C ARG A 47 7.19 3.56 -17.06
N LYS A 48 7.80 4.47 -17.83
CA LYS A 48 8.88 5.34 -17.32
C LYS A 48 8.35 6.27 -16.23
N THR A 49 7.11 6.74 -16.39
CA THR A 49 6.40 7.57 -15.43
C THR A 49 6.18 6.82 -14.12
N ILE A 50 5.75 5.55 -14.18
CA ILE A 50 5.64 4.70 -12.98
C ILE A 50 6.99 4.54 -12.28
N TYR A 51 8.06 4.29 -13.06
CA TYR A 51 9.40 4.14 -12.49
C TYR A 51 9.87 5.41 -11.77
N SER A 52 9.63 6.58 -12.37
CA SER A 52 9.97 7.85 -11.73
C SER A 52 9.13 8.14 -10.49
N ASP A 53 7.84 7.79 -10.49
CA ASP A 53 6.97 8.02 -9.33
C ASP A 53 7.34 7.09 -8.17
N VAL A 54 7.66 5.82 -8.45
CA VAL A 54 8.13 4.88 -7.43
C VAL A 54 9.47 5.32 -6.86
N ALA A 55 10.41 5.75 -7.70
CA ALA A 55 11.68 6.30 -7.24
C ALA A 55 11.48 7.53 -6.35
N ALA A 56 10.56 8.43 -6.72
CA ALA A 56 10.22 9.59 -5.88
C ALA A 56 9.60 9.19 -4.53
N LEU A 57 8.79 8.13 -4.48
CA LEU A 57 8.27 7.58 -3.22
C LEU A 57 9.38 6.96 -2.35
N GLN A 58 10.35 6.29 -2.96
CA GLN A 58 11.53 5.77 -2.25
C GLN A 58 12.38 6.92 -1.68
N ASP A 59 12.65 7.96 -2.47
CA ASP A 59 13.38 9.15 -2.05
C ASP A 59 12.64 9.92 -0.94
N TYR A 60 11.30 9.91 -0.96
CA TYR A 60 10.47 10.46 0.11
C TYR A 60 10.58 9.66 1.42
N GLY A 61 11.03 8.41 1.37
CA GLY A 61 11.22 7.53 2.53
C GLY A 61 10.20 6.41 2.67
N VAL A 62 9.41 6.11 1.62
CA VAL A 62 8.58 4.90 1.60
C VAL A 62 9.48 3.70 1.32
N ASP A 63 9.42 2.68 2.18
CA ASP A 63 10.20 1.45 2.04
C ASP A 63 9.64 0.53 0.95
N ILE A 64 9.78 0.95 -0.32
CA ILE A 64 9.36 0.18 -1.49
C ILE A 64 10.54 -0.65 -1.99
N VAL A 65 10.36 -1.97 -2.07
CA VAL A 65 11.31 -2.88 -2.69
C VAL A 65 10.93 -3.11 -4.15
N SER A 66 11.93 -3.01 -5.03
CA SER A 66 11.79 -3.23 -6.48
C SER A 66 12.44 -4.55 -6.87
N LEU A 67 11.62 -5.52 -7.31
CA LEU A 67 12.10 -6.81 -7.79
C LEU A 67 12.23 -6.80 -9.32
N PRO A 68 13.41 -7.10 -9.90
CA PRO A 68 13.58 -7.18 -11.34
C PRO A 68 13.07 -8.52 -11.93
N GLY A 69 12.86 -8.55 -13.25
CA GLY A 69 12.63 -9.79 -14.01
C GLY A 69 11.16 -10.16 -14.26
N LYS A 70 10.93 -11.38 -14.80
CA LYS A 70 9.64 -11.85 -15.36
C LYS A 70 8.54 -12.13 -14.32
N GLY A 71 8.86 -12.04 -13.03
CA GLY A 71 7.92 -12.07 -11.91
C GLY A 71 8.13 -10.92 -10.93
N GLY A 72 8.88 -9.90 -11.37
CA GLY A 72 9.22 -8.73 -10.57
C GLY A 72 8.06 -7.74 -10.44
N GLY A 73 8.31 -6.66 -9.71
CA GLY A 73 7.34 -5.63 -9.40
C GLY A 73 7.75 -4.83 -8.16
N TYR A 74 6.80 -4.15 -7.58
CA TYR A 74 6.98 -3.28 -6.43
C TYR A 74 6.16 -3.79 -5.26
N TYR A 75 6.74 -3.74 -4.06
CA TYR A 75 5.97 -3.90 -2.85
C TYR A 75 6.50 -3.03 -1.72
N VAL A 76 5.61 -2.65 -0.80
CA VAL A 76 6.02 -1.95 0.44
C VAL A 76 6.51 -2.99 1.43
N ALA A 77 7.78 -2.90 1.84
CA ALA A 77 8.41 -3.84 2.75
C ALA A 77 8.13 -3.51 4.23
N SER A 78 8.03 -2.23 4.57
CA SER A 78 7.64 -1.81 5.92
C SER A 78 6.15 -2.10 6.15
N ARG A 79 5.88 -3.15 6.94
CA ARG A 79 4.59 -3.32 7.62
C ARG A 79 4.72 -2.76 9.02
N ASN A 80 3.66 -2.14 9.53
CA ASN A 80 3.66 -1.61 10.90
C ASN A 80 3.76 -2.73 11.94
N PHE A 81 3.26 -3.93 11.61
CA PHE A 81 3.26 -5.10 12.48
C PHE A 81 3.45 -6.39 11.66
N GLU A 82 4.22 -7.33 12.19
CA GLU A 82 4.22 -8.71 11.70
C GLU A 82 2.99 -9.49 12.22
N LEU A 83 2.67 -10.63 11.59
CA LEU A 83 1.52 -11.46 11.95
C LEU A 83 1.52 -11.92 13.43
N PRO A 84 2.67 -12.30 14.03
CA PRO A 84 2.75 -12.60 15.46
C PRO A 84 2.48 -11.38 16.35
N GLU A 85 3.01 -10.22 15.97
CA GLU A 85 2.83 -8.95 16.70
C GLU A 85 1.37 -8.50 16.65
N LEU A 86 0.72 -8.64 15.49
CA LEU A 86 -0.70 -8.37 15.32
C LEU A 86 -1.54 -9.27 16.21
N LYS A 87 -1.26 -10.58 16.23
CA LYS A 87 -1.98 -11.53 17.08
C LYS A 87 -1.85 -11.13 18.55
N LEU A 88 -0.64 -10.78 18.98
CA LEU A 88 -0.39 -10.29 20.33
C LEU A 88 -1.18 -9.02 20.65
N LEU A 89 -1.26 -8.06 19.72
CA LEU A 89 -2.05 -6.84 19.90
C LEU A 89 -3.56 -7.10 19.94
N ILE A 90 -4.08 -7.98 19.08
CA ILE A 90 -5.49 -8.38 19.09
C ILE A 90 -5.83 -9.07 20.42
N ASP A 91 -5.00 -10.00 20.88
CA ASP A 91 -5.19 -10.70 22.15
C ASP A 91 -5.15 -9.71 23.34
N ALA A 92 -4.24 -8.74 23.32
CA ALA A 92 -4.17 -7.68 24.33
C ALA A 92 -5.44 -6.81 24.34
N VAL A 93 -5.95 -6.40 23.17
CA VAL A 93 -7.16 -5.59 23.05
C VAL A 93 -8.41 -6.37 23.50
N GLN A 94 -8.49 -7.66 23.18
CA GLN A 94 -9.58 -8.53 23.62
C GLN A 94 -9.56 -8.79 25.13
N SER A 95 -8.37 -8.90 25.73
CA SER A 95 -8.22 -9.13 27.17
C SER A 95 -8.39 -7.86 28.03
N SER A 96 -8.46 -6.68 27.40
CA SER A 96 -8.56 -5.40 28.09
C SER A 96 -9.91 -5.20 28.77
N ARG A 97 -9.91 -5.21 30.11
CA ARG A 97 -11.10 -4.95 30.94
C ARG A 97 -11.60 -3.50 30.89
N PHE A 98 -10.82 -2.59 30.28
CA PHE A 98 -11.15 -1.17 30.17
C PHE A 98 -11.98 -0.85 28.92
N LEU A 99 -11.94 -1.72 27.91
CA LEU A 99 -12.66 -1.52 26.66
C LEU A 99 -14.01 -2.24 26.70
N THR A 100 -15.05 -1.58 26.19
CA THR A 100 -16.31 -2.26 25.89
C THR A 100 -16.13 -3.14 24.67
N GLU A 101 -16.96 -4.18 24.53
CA GLU A 101 -16.93 -5.08 23.36
C GLU A 101 -17.01 -4.32 22.03
N LYS A 102 -17.81 -3.24 21.99
CA LYS A 102 -17.89 -2.34 20.83
C LYS A 102 -16.55 -1.66 20.54
N LYS A 103 -15.88 -1.11 21.56
CA LYS A 103 -14.59 -0.44 21.40
C LYS A 103 -13.46 -1.40 21.06
N SER A 104 -13.47 -2.60 21.61
CA SER A 104 -12.52 -3.65 21.24
C SER A 104 -12.67 -4.05 19.78
N ARG A 105 -13.90 -4.26 19.27
CA ARG A 105 -14.14 -4.53 17.84
C ARG A 105 -13.65 -3.40 16.93
N GLU A 106 -14.03 -2.15 17.23
CA GLU A 106 -13.57 -0.98 16.46
C GLU A 106 -12.03 -0.87 16.42
N LEU A 107 -11.34 -1.23 17.51
CA LEU A 107 -9.88 -1.17 17.58
C LEU A 107 -9.22 -2.34 16.85
N ILE A 108 -9.79 -3.55 16.93
CA ILE A 108 -9.33 -4.71 16.17
C ILE A 108 -9.45 -4.45 14.67
N GLU A 109 -10.56 -3.87 14.21
CA GLU A 109 -10.74 -3.51 12.79
C GLU A 109 -9.68 -2.52 12.31
N LYS A 110 -9.36 -1.49 13.11
CA LYS A 110 -8.27 -0.55 12.81
C LYS A 110 -6.90 -1.22 12.78
N LEU A 111 -6.63 -2.17 13.69
CA LEU A 111 -5.37 -2.91 13.72
C LEU A 111 -5.24 -3.82 12.48
N CYS A 112 -6.32 -4.51 12.11
CA CYS A 112 -6.36 -5.31 10.89
C CYS A 112 -6.16 -4.44 9.63
N SER A 113 -6.67 -3.21 9.60
CA SER A 113 -6.48 -2.31 8.45
C SER A 113 -5.05 -1.75 8.33
N GLN A 114 -4.25 -1.78 9.41
CA GLN A 114 -2.82 -1.47 9.36
C GLN A 114 -1.97 -2.64 8.84
N CYS A 115 -2.62 -3.77 8.54
CA CYS A 115 -1.98 -5.03 8.15
C CYS A 115 -2.34 -5.51 6.73
N SER A 116 -3.09 -4.73 5.95
CA SER A 116 -3.33 -5.01 4.52
C SER A 116 -2.19 -4.45 3.69
#